data_AF-A0A6B3EC30-F1
#
_entry.id   AF-A0A6B3EC30-F1
#
_cell.length_a   1.000
_cell.length_b   1.000
_cell.length_c   1.000
_cell.angle_alpha   90.00
_cell.angle_beta   90.00
_cell.angle_gamma   90.00
#
_symmetry.space_group_name_H-M   'P 1'
#
loop_
_entity.id
_entity.type
_entity.pdbx_description
1 polymer ?
#
loop_
_entity_poly.entity_id
_entity_poly.type
_entity_poly.pdbx_seq_one_letter_code
_entity_poly.pdbx_strand_id
1 'polypeptide(L)' 'RIAARARELVDQGTPIEAACRIIILEDQLEEAQRINAEYRRAAGRPADGPAAPSDG' A
#
# COMPACT_ATOMS: atom_id res chain seq x y z
N ARG A 1 11.42 16.00 -0.18
CA ARG A 1 11.11 15.10 -1.32
C ARG A 1 9.73 15.40 -1.91
N ILE A 2 8.68 15.43 -1.07
CA ILE A 2 7.29 15.76 -1.46
C ILE A 2 7.19 17.07 -2.26
N ALA A 3 7.80 18.17 -1.76
CA ALA A 3 7.74 19.47 -2.44
C ALA A 3 8.37 19.48 -3.85
N ALA A 4 9.46 18.72 -4.06
CA ALA A 4 10.10 18.62 -5.37
C ALA A 4 9.22 17.85 -6.36
N ARG A 5 8.56 16.77 -5.90
CA ARG A 5 7.66 15.97 -6.72
C ARG A 5 6.36 16.71 -7.06
N ALA A 6 5.80 17.45 -6.10
CA ALA A 6 4.66 18.33 -6.35
C ALA A 6 4.99 19.36 -7.42
N ARG A 7 6.21 19.93 -7.37
CA ARG A 7 6.67 20.88 -8.37
C ARG A 7 6.78 20.24 -9.75
N GLU A 8 7.33 19.05 -9.84
CA GLU A 8 7.48 18.30 -11.09
C GLU A 8 6.13 17.97 -11.75
N LEU A 9 5.13 17.57 -10.96
CA LEU A 9 3.75 17.35 -11.44
C LEU A 9 3.11 18.63 -11.98
N VAL A 10 3.32 19.75 -11.28
CA VAL A 10 2.80 21.06 -11.66
C VAL A 10 3.49 21.59 -12.91
N ASP A 11 4.80 21.42 -13.01
CA ASP A 11 5.59 21.79 -14.19
C ASP A 11 5.17 20.97 -15.43
N GLN A 12 4.63 19.75 -15.25
CA GLN A 12 4.01 18.93 -16.30
C GLN A 12 2.56 19.34 -16.64
N GLY A 13 2.03 20.40 -16.01
CA GLY A 13 0.67 20.91 -16.25
C GLY A 13 -0.41 20.34 -15.34
N THR A 14 -0.05 19.58 -14.30
CA THR A 14 -1.02 19.11 -13.29
C THR A 14 -1.45 20.30 -12.43
N PRO A 15 -2.76 20.55 -12.23
CA PRO A 15 -3.20 21.56 -11.28
C PRO A 15 -2.62 21.31 -9.89
N ILE A 16 -2.23 22.36 -9.19
CA ILE A 16 -1.63 22.25 -7.84
C ILE A 16 -2.53 21.45 -6.88
N GLU A 17 -3.84 21.67 -6.92
CA GLU A 17 -4.78 20.87 -6.11
C GLU A 17 -4.73 19.39 -6.44
N ALA A 18 -4.67 19.04 -7.74
CA ALA A 18 -4.58 17.67 -8.18
C ALA A 18 -3.24 17.04 -7.74
N ALA A 19 -2.12 17.76 -7.88
CA ALA A 19 -0.81 17.29 -7.43
C ALA A 19 -0.78 17.04 -5.91
N CYS A 20 -1.33 17.96 -5.11
CA CYS A 20 -1.47 17.78 -3.66
C CYS A 20 -2.35 16.58 -3.32
N ARG A 21 -3.46 16.40 -4.02
CA ARG A 21 -4.39 15.29 -3.78
C ARG A 21 -3.80 13.94 -4.16
N ILE A 22 -3.04 13.87 -5.25
CA ILE A 22 -2.32 12.65 -5.67
C ILE A 22 -1.37 12.19 -4.57
N ILE A 23 -0.54 13.10 -4.06
CA ILE A 23 0.44 12.78 -3.00
C ILE A 23 -0.25 12.23 -1.74
N ILE A 24 -1.32 12.88 -1.30
CA ILE A 24 -2.07 12.44 -0.11
C ILE A 24 -2.66 11.04 -0.31
N LEU A 25 -3.21 10.76 -1.50
CA LEU A 25 -3.79 9.45 -1.81
C LEU A 25 -2.73 8.35 -1.91
N GLU A 26 -1.54 8.67 -2.40
CA GLU A 26 -0.43 7.72 -2.46
C GLU A 26 0.09 7.37 -1.06
N ASP A 27 0.24 8.35 -0.17
CA ASP A 27 0.63 8.12 1.22
C ASP A 27 -0.43 7.23 1.93
N GLN A 28 -1.72 7.50 1.69
CA GLN A 28 -2.81 6.68 2.20
C GLN A 28 -2.80 5.26 1.64
N LEU A 29 -2.52 5.10 0.33
CA LEU A 29 -2.45 3.81 -0.32
C LEU A 29 -1.29 2.98 0.24
N GLU A 30 -0.11 3.57 0.40
CA GLU A 30 1.05 2.90 0.97
C GLU A 30 0.78 2.44 2.41
N GLU A 31 0.17 3.29 3.24
CA GLU A 31 -0.22 2.93 4.61
C GLU A 31 -1.23 1.78 4.62
N ALA A 32 -2.28 1.85 3.79
CA ALA A 32 -3.28 0.79 3.67
C ALA A 32 -2.67 -0.53 3.19
N GLN A 33 -1.72 -0.48 2.25
CA GLN A 33 -0.99 -1.67 1.79
C GLN A 33 -0.12 -2.27 2.89
N ARG A 34 0.57 -1.44 3.69
CA ARG A 34 1.37 -1.92 4.82
C ARG A 34 0.50 -2.65 5.83
N ILE A 35 -0.61 -2.02 6.24
CA ILE A 35 -1.58 -2.60 7.16
C ILE A 35 -2.14 -3.92 6.61
N ASN A 36 -2.51 -3.97 5.33
CA ASN A 36 -3.02 -5.19 4.71
C ASN A 36 -1.96 -6.30 4.68
N ALA A 37 -0.70 -5.97 4.36
CA ALA A 37 0.40 -6.92 4.40
C ALA A 37 0.66 -7.45 5.80
N GLU A 38 0.57 -6.61 6.83
CA GLU A 38 0.67 -7.01 8.24
C GLU A 38 -0.49 -7.92 8.64
N TYR A 39 -1.73 -7.57 8.30
CA TYR A 39 -2.89 -8.44 8.52
C TYR A 39 -2.73 -9.79 7.83
N ARG A 40 -2.28 -9.82 6.57
CA ARG A 40 -2.02 -11.07 5.83
C ARG A 40 -0.91 -11.90 6.45
N ARG A 41 0.14 -11.27 6.99
CA ARG A 41 1.20 -11.98 7.74
C ARG A 41 0.69 -12.53 9.06
N ALA A 42 -0.13 -11.78 9.79
CA ALA A 42 -0.75 -12.21 11.04
C ALA A 42 -1.75 -13.35 10.82
N ALA A 43 -2.58 -13.27 9.77
CA ALA A 43 -3.52 -14.30 9.36
C ALA A 43 -2.84 -15.51 8.69
N GLY A 44 -1.65 -15.32 8.13
CA GLY A 44 -0.79 -16.34 7.55
C GLY A 44 0.10 -17.06 8.57
N ARG A 45 0.03 -16.73 9.86
CA ARG A 45 0.46 -17.67 10.90
C ARG A 45 -0.54 -18.82 10.81
N PRO A 46 -0.12 -20.02 10.34
CA PRO A 46 -1.05 -21.11 10.19
C PRO A 46 -1.67 -21.32 11.57
N ALA A 47 -3.01 -21.26 11.64
CA ALA A 47 -3.65 -22.19 12.54
C ALA A 47 -3.05 -23.54 12.12
N ASP A 48 -2.27 -24.16 13.02
CA ASP A 48 -1.76 -25.51 12.91
C ASP A 48 -2.94 -26.44 12.57
N GLY A 49 -3.27 -26.55 11.29
CA GLY A 49 -4.06 -27.61 10.74
C GLY A 49 -3.04 -28.69 10.39
N PRO A 50 -2.92 -29.79 11.16
CA PRO A 50 -2.04 -30.85 10.76
C PRO A 50 -2.47 -31.29 9.36
N ALA A 51 -1.55 -31.18 8.42
CA ALA A 51 -1.69 -31.77 7.09
C ALA A 51 -2.18 -33.21 7.31
N ALA A 52 -3.41 -33.47 6.90
CA ALA A 52 -3.97 -34.80 6.95
C ALA A 52 -3.02 -35.72 6.18
N PRO A 53 -2.58 -36.86 6.76
CA PRO A 53 -1.79 -37.81 6.01
C PRO A 53 -2.66 -38.33 4.85
N SER A 54 -2.23 -38.03 3.64
CA SER A 54 -2.69 -38.72 2.45
C SER A 54 -2.17 -40.15 2.51
N ASP A 55 -2.97 -41.04 3.06
CA ASP A 55 -2.87 -42.49 2.91
C ASP A 55 -4.22 -43.03 2.43
N GLY A 56 -4.22 -43.70 1.27
CA GLY A 56 -5.37 -44.38 0.67
C GLY A 56 -5.41 -44.28 -0.85
#